data_AF-A0A946FP74-F1
#
_entry.id   AF-A0A946FP74-F1
#
_cell.length_a   1.000
_cell.length_b   1.000
_cell.length_c   1.000
_cell.angle_alpha   90.00
_cell.angle_beta   90.00
_cell.angle_gamma   90.00
#
_symmetry.space_group_name_H-M   'P 1'
#
loop_
_entity.id
_entity.type
_entity.pdbx_description
1 polymer ?
#
loop_
_entity_poly.entity_id
_entity_poly.type
_entity_poly.pdbx_seq_one_letter_code
_entity_poly.pdbx_strand_id
1 'polypeptide(L)'
;MKLVKFSGLFLSFAILSNCATKPILQPGETVQITKVQVTKAQRSFGSANLEEDVRVKTQNAAYRVSETGVEKVLDVTITSYVGPSPGRALLVGGSTSIQGTIQLVDPKSGAKTKPEAVFAGLYRQGGLLGAAAAAAVNPVDEEQRLTTLLANQIMLKVYGDDTVQKTKSRSATRTATANYPFSYQDESRRFECRNIASTNKLEREDAEERESEPFLTPMPAYCIKYLEAK
;
A
#
# COMPACT_ATOMS: atom_id res chain seq x y z
N MET A 1 50.91 -33.83 -12.68
CA MET A 1 50.28 -32.60 -12.15
C MET A 1 49.41 -32.00 -13.24
N LYS A 2 48.08 -32.00 -13.10
CA LYS A 2 47.14 -31.42 -14.07
C LYS A 2 46.66 -30.06 -13.53
N LEU A 3 46.88 -28.99 -14.30
CA LEU A 3 46.45 -27.63 -13.98
C LEU A 3 44.91 -27.53 -14.05
N VAL A 4 44.30 -27.07 -12.97
CA VAL A 4 42.87 -26.74 -12.87
C VAL A 4 42.65 -25.32 -13.40
N LYS A 5 41.86 -25.18 -14.46
CA LYS A 5 41.40 -23.87 -14.98
C LYS A 5 40.16 -23.42 -14.19
N PHE A 6 40.32 -22.45 -13.30
CA PHE A 6 39.21 -21.72 -12.68
C PHE A 6 38.64 -20.71 -13.70
N SER A 7 37.44 -20.97 -14.21
CA SER A 7 36.67 -19.99 -14.97
C SER A 7 35.99 -19.04 -13.99
N GLY A 8 36.41 -17.77 -14.02
CA GLY A 8 35.84 -16.69 -13.22
C GLY A 8 34.42 -16.37 -13.66
N LEU A 9 33.48 -16.55 -12.73
CA LEU A 9 32.11 -16.09 -12.83
C LEU A 9 32.11 -14.55 -12.74
N PHE A 10 31.86 -13.87 -13.86
CA PHE A 10 31.63 -12.43 -13.89
C PHE A 10 30.29 -12.11 -13.20
N LEU A 11 30.36 -11.60 -11.97
CA LEU A 11 29.21 -11.04 -11.26
C LEU A 11 28.90 -9.66 -11.87
N SER A 12 27.94 -9.61 -12.80
CA SER A 12 27.40 -8.35 -13.32
C SER A 12 26.58 -7.66 -12.23
N PHE A 13 27.20 -6.80 -11.43
CA PHE A 13 26.49 -5.83 -10.61
C PHE A 13 25.83 -4.81 -11.53
N ALA A 14 24.52 -4.97 -11.77
CA ALA A 14 23.70 -3.91 -12.34
C ALA A 14 23.71 -2.72 -11.37
N ILE A 15 24.47 -1.69 -11.71
CA ILE A 15 24.46 -0.40 -11.03
C ILE A 15 23.06 0.18 -11.27
N LEU A 16 22.19 0.05 -10.28
CA LEU A 16 20.94 0.79 -10.19
C LEU A 16 21.31 2.26 -10.03
N SER A 17 21.52 2.95 -11.16
CA SER A 17 21.59 4.40 -11.19
C SER A 17 20.33 4.92 -10.49
N ASN A 18 20.52 5.60 -9.36
CA ASN A 18 19.48 6.35 -8.68
C ASN A 18 18.92 7.39 -9.67
N CYS A 19 17.91 7.00 -10.44
CA CYS A 19 17.10 7.91 -11.22
C CYS A 19 16.39 8.83 -10.21
N ALA A 20 17.04 9.93 -9.87
CA ALA A 20 16.47 11.00 -9.07
C ALA A 20 15.15 11.37 -9.73
N THR A 21 14.04 11.06 -9.05
CA THR A 21 12.75 11.34 -9.68
C THR A 21 12.56 12.85 -9.67
N LYS A 22 12.39 13.43 -10.86
CA LYS A 22 12.08 14.85 -10.98
C LYS A 22 10.73 15.11 -10.31
N PRO A 23 10.64 16.09 -9.38
CA PRO A 23 9.37 16.46 -8.80
C PRO A 23 8.43 17.08 -9.85
N ILE A 24 7.12 17.03 -9.59
CA ILE A 24 6.10 17.67 -10.42
C ILE A 24 6.27 19.19 -10.39
N LEU A 25 6.50 19.75 -9.20
CA LEU A 25 6.72 21.19 -9.03
C LEU A 25 8.13 21.57 -9.46
N GLN A 26 8.25 22.70 -10.14
CA GLN A 26 9.56 23.24 -10.48
C GLN A 26 10.25 23.82 -9.22
N PRO A 27 11.59 23.83 -9.15
CA PRO A 27 12.29 24.48 -8.05
C PRO A 27 11.84 25.94 -7.87
N GLY A 28 11.40 26.30 -6.66
CA GLY A 28 10.90 27.63 -6.32
C GLY A 28 9.39 27.83 -6.51
N GLU A 29 8.68 26.89 -7.14
CA GLU A 29 7.23 26.90 -7.22
C GLU A 29 6.63 26.55 -5.84
N THR A 30 5.64 27.33 -5.40
CA THR A 30 4.94 27.09 -4.13
C THR A 30 3.47 26.78 -4.40
N VAL A 31 3.05 25.59 -3.96
CA VAL A 31 1.70 25.08 -4.13
C VAL A 31 1.17 24.60 -2.79
N GLN A 32 -0.09 24.93 -2.52
CA GLN A 32 -0.84 24.46 -1.37
C GLN A 32 -1.84 23.40 -1.80
N ILE A 33 -1.72 22.16 -1.30
CA ILE A 33 -2.74 21.13 -1.53
C ILE A 33 -3.89 21.34 -0.55
N THR A 34 -5.00 21.89 -1.03
CA THR A 34 -6.19 22.15 -0.21
C THR A 34 -7.10 20.95 -0.08
N LYS A 35 -7.06 20.02 -1.05
CA LYS A 35 -7.87 18.81 -1.07
C LYS A 35 -7.14 17.66 -1.74
N VAL A 36 -7.21 16.47 -1.15
CA VAL A 36 -6.83 15.20 -1.76
C VAL A 36 -8.09 14.43 -2.14
N GLN A 37 -8.15 13.96 -3.38
CA GLN A 37 -9.17 13.05 -3.88
C GLN A 37 -8.53 11.71 -4.16
N VAL A 38 -9.15 10.62 -3.71
CA VAL A 38 -8.63 9.27 -3.92
C VAL A 38 -9.70 8.43 -4.58
N THR A 39 -9.31 7.70 -5.62
CA THR A 39 -10.17 6.74 -6.32
C THR A 39 -9.43 5.43 -6.52
N LYS A 40 -10.13 4.30 -6.48
CA LYS A 40 -9.61 3.00 -6.91
C LYS A 40 -9.99 2.73 -8.36
N ALA A 41 -9.02 2.29 -9.16
CA ALA A 41 -9.27 1.82 -10.52
C ALA A 41 -10.09 0.52 -10.56
N GLN A 42 -10.06 -0.29 -9.50
CA GLN A 42 -10.85 -1.51 -9.36
C GLN A 42 -11.48 -1.61 -7.96
N ARG A 43 -12.71 -2.13 -7.89
CA ARG A 43 -13.48 -2.19 -6.62
C ARG A 43 -12.87 -3.12 -5.56
N SER A 44 -12.10 -4.12 -5.96
CA SER A 44 -11.68 -5.25 -5.11
C SER A 44 -10.36 -5.07 -4.36
N PHE A 45 -9.75 -3.89 -4.40
CA PHE A 45 -8.46 -3.66 -3.74
C PHE A 45 -8.58 -3.36 -2.25
N GLY A 46 -7.83 -4.13 -1.46
CA GLY A 46 -7.56 -3.87 -0.05
C GLY A 46 -8.79 -3.90 0.84
N SER A 47 -8.67 -3.20 1.97
CA SER A 47 -9.78 -3.00 2.90
C SER A 47 -10.80 -1.98 2.36
N ALA A 48 -11.96 -1.93 2.99
CA ALA A 48 -12.94 -0.87 2.73
C ALA A 48 -12.42 0.53 3.09
N ASN A 49 -11.40 0.62 3.95
CA ASN A 49 -10.81 1.87 4.42
C ASN A 49 -9.67 2.39 3.54
N LEU A 50 -9.20 1.61 2.55
CA LEU A 50 -7.98 1.90 1.80
C LEU A 50 -7.95 3.31 1.17
N GLU A 51 -9.03 3.71 0.49
CA GLU A 51 -9.11 5.03 -0.17
C GLU A 51 -9.03 6.17 0.85
N GLU A 52 -9.77 6.03 1.94
CA GLU A 52 -9.84 7.03 2.99
C GLU A 52 -8.51 7.13 3.74
N ASP A 53 -7.83 6.00 3.97
CA ASP A 53 -6.50 5.95 4.57
C ASP A 53 -5.47 6.71 3.73
N VAL A 54 -5.45 6.45 2.42
CA VAL A 54 -4.57 7.18 1.49
C VAL A 54 -4.92 8.66 1.50
N ARG A 55 -6.21 9.01 1.49
CA ARG A 55 -6.66 10.40 1.47
C ARG A 55 -6.21 11.16 2.71
N VAL A 56 -6.52 10.65 3.89
CA VAL A 56 -6.21 11.28 5.18
C VAL A 56 -4.70 11.42 5.36
N LYS A 57 -3.94 10.33 5.13
CA LYS A 57 -2.48 10.34 5.32
C LYS A 57 -1.79 11.27 4.32
N THR A 58 -2.22 11.28 3.07
CA THR A 58 -1.66 12.19 2.04
C THR A 58 -2.02 13.63 2.34
N GLN A 59 -3.26 13.93 2.76
CA GLN A 59 -3.67 15.29 3.12
C GLN A 59 -2.90 15.80 4.35
N ASN A 60 -2.75 14.97 5.38
CA ASN A 60 -1.93 15.29 6.56
C ASN A 60 -0.47 15.52 6.19
N ALA A 61 0.08 14.71 5.30
CA ALA A 61 1.44 14.90 4.81
C ALA A 61 1.57 16.23 4.05
N ALA A 62 0.61 16.56 3.19
CA ALA A 62 0.61 17.81 2.44
C ALA A 62 0.51 19.05 3.35
N TYR A 63 -0.33 19.01 4.38
CA TYR A 63 -0.43 20.09 5.37
C TYR A 63 0.90 20.35 6.11
N ARG A 64 1.78 19.36 6.27
CA ARG A 64 3.13 19.59 6.84
C ARG A 64 4.08 20.26 5.85
N VAL A 65 3.97 19.92 4.57
CA VAL A 65 4.93 20.34 3.55
C VAL A 65 4.65 21.76 3.08
N SER A 66 3.39 22.11 2.84
CA SER A 66 3.03 23.44 2.34
C SER A 66 1.65 23.91 2.79
N GLU A 67 1.63 25.09 3.42
CA GLU A 67 0.41 25.81 3.82
C GLU A 67 0.18 27.10 3.01
N THR A 68 1.04 27.38 2.04
CA THR A 68 1.05 28.63 1.27
C THR A 68 1.32 28.37 -0.21
N GLY A 69 0.84 29.26 -1.08
CA GLY A 69 1.09 29.19 -2.52
C GLY A 69 -0.20 29.08 -3.32
N VAL A 70 -0.09 28.68 -4.59
CA VAL A 70 -1.28 28.48 -5.43
C VAL A 70 -2.03 27.24 -4.97
N GLU A 71 -3.33 27.37 -4.72
CA GLU A 71 -4.18 26.26 -4.31
C GLU A 71 -4.30 25.21 -5.43
N LYS A 72 -4.12 23.94 -5.08
CA LYS A 72 -4.32 22.80 -5.97
C LYS A 72 -5.08 21.68 -5.25
N VAL A 73 -5.76 20.87 -6.06
CA VAL A 73 -6.34 19.59 -5.65
C VAL A 73 -5.39 18.49 -6.11
N LEU A 74 -5.10 17.52 -5.24
CA LEU A 74 -4.29 16.35 -5.56
C LEU A 74 -5.21 15.17 -5.84
N ASP A 75 -5.30 14.78 -7.11
CA ASP A 75 -6.03 13.59 -7.55
C ASP A 75 -5.10 12.37 -7.47
N VAL A 76 -5.50 11.35 -6.73
CA VAL A 76 -4.78 10.08 -6.55
C VAL A 76 -5.65 8.93 -7.08
N THR A 77 -5.13 8.15 -8.01
CA THR A 77 -5.80 6.93 -8.51
C THR A 77 -4.99 5.71 -8.12
N ILE A 78 -5.53 4.87 -7.23
CA ILE A 78 -4.92 3.59 -6.84
C ILE A 78 -5.19 2.59 -7.96
N THR A 79 -4.13 2.11 -8.60
CA THR A 79 -4.21 1.20 -9.75
C THR A 79 -4.00 -0.26 -9.36
N SER A 80 -3.27 -0.52 -8.28
CA SER A 80 -3.00 -1.87 -7.79
C SER A 80 -2.75 -1.88 -6.30
N TYR A 81 -3.27 -2.89 -5.61
CA TYR A 81 -2.90 -3.24 -4.25
C TYR A 81 -2.63 -4.74 -4.18
N VAL A 82 -1.51 -5.08 -3.57
CA VAL A 82 -1.08 -6.45 -3.30
C VAL A 82 -0.96 -6.60 -1.80
N GLY A 83 -1.87 -7.36 -1.19
CA GLY A 83 -1.83 -7.71 0.23
C GLY A 83 -0.74 -8.74 0.56
N PRO A 84 -0.44 -8.96 1.85
CA PRO A 84 0.45 -10.03 2.28
C PRO A 84 -0.09 -11.40 1.83
N SER A 85 0.79 -12.27 1.33
CA SER A 85 0.43 -13.62 0.85
C SER A 85 1.50 -14.63 1.24
N PRO A 86 1.19 -15.60 2.12
CA PRO A 86 2.12 -16.65 2.52
C PRO A 86 2.60 -17.50 1.33
N GLY A 87 1.70 -17.87 0.42
CA GLY A 87 2.04 -18.66 -0.77
C GLY A 87 3.02 -17.94 -1.69
N ARG A 88 2.81 -16.65 -1.95
CA ARG A 88 3.79 -15.85 -2.71
C ARG A 88 5.13 -15.73 -1.98
N ALA A 89 5.08 -15.52 -0.66
CA ALA A 89 6.28 -15.42 0.15
C ALA A 89 7.11 -16.70 0.14
N LEU A 90 6.46 -17.87 0.12
CA LEU A 90 7.11 -19.17 0.03
C LEU A 90 7.88 -19.33 -1.29
N LEU A 91 7.27 -18.94 -2.42
CA LEU A 91 7.79 -19.27 -3.77
C LEU A 91 8.76 -18.23 -4.34
N VAL A 92 8.47 -16.94 -4.19
CA VAL A 92 9.17 -15.86 -4.92
C VAL A 92 9.57 -14.68 -4.04
N GLY A 93 9.36 -14.78 -2.73
CA GLY A 93 9.54 -13.68 -1.79
C GLY A 93 8.23 -12.94 -1.51
N GLY A 94 8.08 -12.50 -0.26
CA GLY A 94 6.87 -11.83 0.19
C GLY A 94 6.95 -10.35 -0.14
N SER A 95 5.99 -9.81 -0.87
CA SER A 95 5.87 -8.37 -1.02
C SER A 95 4.42 -7.92 -0.90
N THR A 96 4.25 -6.83 -0.17
CA THR A 96 3.00 -6.08 -0.11
C THR A 96 3.26 -4.75 -0.79
N SER A 97 2.42 -4.34 -1.73
CA SER A 97 2.64 -3.12 -2.48
C SER A 97 1.37 -2.42 -2.87
N ILE A 98 1.47 -1.10 -3.04
CA ILE A 98 0.42 -0.24 -3.53
C ILE A 98 0.99 0.62 -4.65
N GLN A 99 0.23 0.72 -5.73
CA GLN A 99 0.60 1.47 -6.91
C GLN A 99 -0.54 2.40 -7.28
N GLY A 100 -0.18 3.54 -7.84
CA GLY A 100 -1.15 4.49 -8.33
C GLY A 100 -0.56 5.53 -9.24
N THR A 101 -1.41 6.46 -9.67
CA THR A 101 -1.02 7.67 -10.36
C THR A 101 -1.50 8.89 -9.60
N ILE A 102 -0.76 10.00 -9.72
CA ILE A 102 -1.13 11.27 -9.12
C ILE A 102 -1.15 12.39 -10.16
N GLN A 103 -2.02 13.38 -9.95
CA GLN A 103 -2.10 14.61 -10.75
C GLN A 103 -2.44 15.79 -9.84
N LEU A 104 -1.90 16.97 -10.16
CA LEU A 104 -2.36 18.22 -9.58
C LEU A 104 -3.41 18.84 -10.48
N VAL A 105 -4.51 19.30 -9.89
CA VAL A 105 -5.61 19.96 -10.56
C VAL A 105 -5.73 21.39 -10.04
N ASP A 106 -5.80 22.34 -10.96
CA ASP A 106 -6.15 23.71 -10.64
C ASP A 106 -7.67 23.82 -10.43
N PRO A 107 -8.16 24.17 -9.23
CA PRO A 107 -9.59 24.21 -8.97
C PRO A 107 -10.32 25.33 -9.74
N LYS A 108 -9.61 26.38 -10.19
CA LYS A 108 -10.23 27.51 -10.90
C LYS A 108 -10.35 27.24 -12.39
N SER A 109 -9.32 26.65 -13.00
CA SER A 109 -9.29 26.40 -14.45
C SER A 109 -9.62 24.96 -14.84
N GLY A 110 -9.56 24.01 -13.92
CA GLY A 110 -9.67 22.58 -14.19
C GLY A 110 -8.44 21.97 -14.87
N ALA A 111 -7.38 22.77 -15.10
CA ALA A 111 -6.15 22.31 -15.71
C ALA A 111 -5.47 21.23 -14.86
N LYS A 112 -4.99 20.16 -15.50
CA LYS A 112 -4.34 19.02 -14.84
C LYS A 112 -2.89 18.89 -15.27
N THR A 113 -2.01 18.51 -14.34
CA THR A 113 -0.65 18.08 -14.69
C THR A 113 -0.68 16.71 -15.37
N LYS A 114 0.44 16.33 -15.99
CA LYS A 114 0.62 14.95 -16.47
C LYS A 114 0.51 13.97 -15.29
N PRO A 115 -0.16 12.80 -15.46
CA PRO A 115 -0.12 11.74 -14.46
C PRO A 115 1.29 11.24 -14.21
N GLU A 116 1.67 11.19 -12.94
CA GLU A 116 2.93 10.61 -12.48
C GLU A 116 2.68 9.34 -11.67
N ALA A 117 3.51 8.32 -11.90
CA ALA A 117 3.39 7.04 -11.20
C ALA A 117 3.96 7.13 -9.78
N VAL A 118 3.25 6.52 -8.84
CA VAL A 118 3.65 6.37 -7.43
C VAL A 118 3.59 4.91 -7.03
N PHE A 119 4.56 4.50 -6.22
CA PHE A 119 4.71 3.13 -5.75
C PHE A 119 5.18 3.16 -4.30
N ALA A 120 4.59 2.31 -3.47
CA ALA A 120 5.13 1.95 -2.17
C ALA A 120 5.09 0.43 -2.00
N GLY A 121 6.12 -0.13 -1.36
CA GLY A 121 6.24 -1.56 -1.15
C GLY A 121 6.92 -1.89 0.16
N LEU A 122 6.51 -3.01 0.75
CA LEU A 122 7.15 -3.67 1.89
C LEU A 122 7.62 -5.04 1.41
N TYR A 123 8.92 -5.31 1.55
CA TYR A 123 9.55 -6.54 1.08
C TYR A 123 9.94 -7.43 2.26
N ARG A 124 9.74 -8.73 2.09
CA ARG A 124 10.08 -9.79 3.05
C ARG A 124 10.98 -10.81 2.38
N GLN A 125 11.74 -11.52 3.22
CA GLN A 125 12.52 -12.67 2.76
C GLN A 125 11.60 -13.75 2.17
N GLY A 126 12.14 -14.56 1.26
CA GLY A 126 11.45 -15.71 0.68
C GLY A 126 11.63 -16.99 1.49
N GLY A 127 10.94 -18.05 1.07
CA GLY A 127 11.00 -19.38 1.68
C GLY A 127 10.09 -19.54 2.90
N LEU A 128 10.29 -20.62 3.66
CA LEU A 128 9.42 -20.99 4.79
C LEU A 128 9.32 -19.89 5.86
N LEU A 129 10.44 -19.24 6.19
CA LEU A 129 10.45 -18.12 7.15
C LEU A 129 9.64 -16.93 6.64
N GLY A 130 9.76 -16.61 5.35
CA GLY A 130 8.97 -15.57 4.69
C GLY A 130 7.48 -15.86 4.69
N ALA A 131 7.11 -17.11 4.41
CA ALA A 131 5.73 -17.58 4.43
C ALA A 131 5.10 -17.50 5.83
N ALA A 132 5.82 -17.97 6.85
CA ALA A 132 5.38 -17.87 8.24
C ALA A 132 5.22 -16.40 8.68
N ALA A 133 6.20 -15.55 8.34
CA ALA A 133 6.12 -14.12 8.64
C ALA A 133 4.95 -13.44 7.92
N ALA A 134 4.68 -13.78 6.67
CA ALA A 134 3.53 -13.24 5.92
C ALA A 134 2.19 -13.74 6.47
N ALA A 135 2.11 -14.97 7.00
CA ALA A 135 0.91 -15.53 7.61
C ALA A 135 0.58 -14.89 8.95
N ALA A 136 1.59 -14.46 9.70
CA ALA A 136 1.43 -13.78 10.98
C ALA A 136 1.06 -12.29 10.87
N VAL A 137 1.06 -11.72 9.66
CA VAL A 137 0.82 -10.30 9.45
C VAL A 137 -0.69 -10.00 9.42
N ASN A 138 -1.11 -9.06 10.24
CA ASN A 138 -2.44 -8.47 10.13
C ASN A 138 -2.50 -7.60 8.85
N PRO A 139 -3.35 -7.95 7.87
CA PRO A 139 -3.41 -7.23 6.59
C PRO A 139 -3.84 -5.76 6.76
N VAL A 140 -4.61 -5.43 7.80
CA VAL A 140 -5.04 -4.05 8.06
C VAL A 140 -3.87 -3.19 8.55
N ASP A 141 -3.07 -3.70 9.48
CA ASP A 141 -1.89 -3.00 10.00
C ASP A 141 -0.83 -2.81 8.90
N GLU A 142 -0.66 -3.82 8.06
CA GLU A 142 0.19 -3.78 6.86
C GLU A 142 -0.27 -2.68 5.88
N GLU A 143 -1.56 -2.66 5.57
CA GLU A 143 -2.17 -1.65 4.70
C GLU A 143 -1.97 -0.24 5.27
N GLN A 144 -2.13 -0.07 6.59
CA GLN A 144 -1.90 1.23 7.23
C GLN A 144 -0.45 1.70 7.09
N ARG A 145 0.52 0.80 7.26
CA ARG A 145 1.95 1.11 7.05
C ARG A 145 2.22 1.47 5.60
N LEU A 146 1.64 0.71 4.68
CA LEU A 146 1.84 0.89 3.25
C LEU A 146 1.25 2.19 2.72
N THR A 147 0.06 2.58 3.18
CA THR A 147 -0.57 3.87 2.84
C THR A 147 0.21 5.06 3.40
N THR A 148 0.85 4.91 4.56
CA THR A 148 1.79 5.91 5.11
C THR A 148 3.01 6.07 4.20
N LEU A 149 3.60 4.96 3.75
CA LEU A 149 4.71 4.97 2.80
C LEU A 149 4.30 5.61 1.48
N LEU A 150 3.12 5.27 0.97
CA LEU A 150 2.58 5.87 -0.26
C LEU A 150 2.41 7.38 -0.11
N ALA A 151 1.81 7.86 0.98
CA ALA A 151 1.65 9.28 1.23
C ALA A 151 3.00 10.03 1.20
N ASN A 152 4.04 9.45 1.80
CA ASN A 152 5.39 10.03 1.74
C ASN A 152 5.96 10.03 0.32
N GLN A 153 5.79 8.94 -0.44
CA GLN A 153 6.22 8.87 -1.84
C GLN A 153 5.49 9.89 -2.71
N ILE A 154 4.19 10.08 -2.49
CA ILE A 154 3.41 11.12 -3.16
C ILE A 154 3.99 12.51 -2.87
N MET A 155 4.30 12.83 -1.60
CA MET A 155 4.90 14.12 -1.26
C MET A 155 6.28 14.32 -1.90
N LEU A 156 7.12 13.27 -1.93
CA LEU A 156 8.42 13.31 -2.61
C LEU A 156 8.26 13.60 -4.11
N LYS A 157 7.26 12.98 -4.77
CA LYS A 157 6.97 13.23 -6.18
C LYS A 157 6.41 14.62 -6.44
N VAL A 158 5.57 15.15 -5.55
CA VAL A 158 4.98 16.48 -5.72
C VAL A 158 6.02 17.58 -5.45
N TYR A 159 6.67 17.54 -4.28
CA TYR A 159 7.47 18.65 -3.74
C TYR A 159 8.99 18.47 -3.84
N GLY A 160 9.47 17.26 -4.13
CA GLY A 160 10.89 16.92 -4.11
C GLY A 160 11.41 16.59 -2.71
N ASP A 161 12.55 15.88 -2.66
CA ASP A 161 13.14 15.38 -1.40
C ASP A 161 13.57 16.52 -0.47
N ASP A 162 14.26 17.54 -1.00
CA ASP A 162 14.74 18.67 -0.18
C ASP A 162 13.63 19.35 0.61
N THR A 163 12.47 19.58 -0.01
CA THR A 163 11.31 20.21 0.62
C THR A 163 10.70 19.30 1.68
N VAL A 164 10.58 18.00 1.39
CA VAL A 164 10.03 17.02 2.33
C VAL A 164 10.95 16.82 3.53
N GLN A 165 12.27 16.77 3.35
CA GLN A 165 13.21 16.64 4.47
C GLN A 165 13.21 17.88 5.36
N LYS A 166 13.19 19.09 4.79
CA LYS A 166 13.11 20.35 5.54
C LYS A 166 11.84 20.48 6.39
N THR A 167 10.78 19.76 6.02
CA THR A 167 9.47 19.84 6.69
C THR A 167 9.19 18.64 7.58
N LYS A 168 10.08 17.63 7.63
CA LYS A 168 9.89 16.39 8.40
C LYS A 168 9.71 16.62 9.90
N SER A 169 10.33 17.67 10.46
CA SER A 169 10.19 18.05 11.87
C SER A 169 9.00 18.95 12.17
N ARG A 170 8.28 19.43 11.15
CA ARG A 170 7.12 20.30 11.33
C ARG A 170 5.89 19.48 11.70
N SER A 171 5.18 19.92 12.73
CA SER A 171 3.81 19.48 12.99
C SER A 171 2.88 20.16 11.99
N ALA A 172 1.87 19.44 11.50
CA ALA A 172 0.84 20.05 10.67
C ALA A 172 -0.02 20.98 11.54
N THR A 173 -0.33 22.18 11.06
CA THR A 173 -1.27 23.09 11.77
C THR A 173 -2.71 22.59 11.66
N ARG A 174 -2.99 21.71 10.69
CA ARG A 174 -4.30 21.11 10.42
C ARG A 174 -4.18 19.60 10.27
N THR A 175 -5.25 18.91 10.63
CA THR A 175 -5.41 17.48 10.38
C THR A 175 -6.66 17.23 9.55
N ALA A 176 -6.56 16.35 8.56
CA ALA A 176 -7.70 15.86 7.82
C ALA A 176 -8.60 15.06 8.75
N THR A 177 -9.89 15.42 8.79
CA THR A 177 -10.92 14.61 9.45
C THR A 177 -11.09 13.32 8.65
N ALA A 178 -11.01 12.17 9.31
CA ALA A 178 -11.26 10.89 8.69
C ALA A 178 -12.76 10.54 8.72
N ASN A 179 -13.23 9.90 7.66
CA ASN A 179 -14.58 9.35 7.50
C ASN A 179 -14.47 7.88 7.10
N TYR A 180 -13.98 7.05 8.04
CA TYR A 180 -13.81 5.63 7.80
C TYR A 180 -15.16 4.90 7.77
N PRO A 181 -15.45 4.08 6.74
CA PRO A 181 -16.68 3.31 6.70
C PRO A 181 -16.75 2.23 7.79
N PHE A 182 -15.59 1.75 8.25
CA PHE A 182 -15.48 0.77 9.33
C PHE A 182 -14.34 1.16 10.28
N SER A 183 -14.46 0.81 11.57
CA SER A 183 -13.31 0.89 12.47
C SER A 183 -12.23 -0.11 12.02
N TYR A 184 -10.96 0.16 12.32
CA TYR A 184 -9.88 -0.79 11.99
C TYR A 184 -10.05 -2.14 12.70
N GLN A 185 -10.61 -2.14 13.91
CA GLN A 185 -10.89 -3.37 14.64
C GLN A 185 -11.96 -4.19 13.94
N ASP A 186 -13.03 -3.56 13.45
CA ASP A 186 -14.09 -4.27 12.73
C ASP A 186 -13.58 -4.79 11.38
N GLU A 187 -12.76 -4.01 10.67
CA GLU A 187 -12.19 -4.45 9.41
C GLU A 187 -11.21 -5.61 9.60
N SER A 188 -10.40 -5.58 10.67
CA SER A 188 -9.50 -6.69 11.05
C SER A 188 -10.30 -7.97 11.36
N ARG A 189 -11.39 -7.87 12.14
CA ARG A 189 -12.32 -8.98 12.37
C ARG A 189 -12.94 -9.50 11.08
N ARG A 190 -13.35 -8.62 10.17
CA ARG A 190 -13.89 -9.03 8.85
C ARG A 190 -12.86 -9.78 8.01
N PHE A 191 -11.59 -9.42 8.08
CA PHE A 191 -10.52 -10.16 7.41
C PHE A 191 -10.31 -11.54 8.02
N GLU A 192 -10.27 -11.63 9.36
CA GLU A 192 -10.16 -12.90 10.06
C GLU A 192 -11.30 -13.86 9.70
N CYS A 193 -12.54 -13.39 9.76
CA CYS A 193 -13.71 -14.19 9.39
C CYS A 193 -13.66 -14.68 7.94
N ARG A 194 -13.22 -13.82 7.01
CA ARG A 194 -13.00 -14.20 5.60
C ARG A 194 -11.92 -15.27 5.47
N ASN A 195 -10.83 -15.13 6.20
CA ASN A 195 -9.72 -16.09 6.16
C ASN A 195 -10.17 -17.46 6.67
N ILE A 196 -10.84 -17.52 7.84
CA ILE A 196 -11.37 -18.77 8.40
C ILE A 196 -12.36 -19.41 7.43
N ALA A 197 -13.27 -18.63 6.83
CA ALA A 197 -14.22 -19.15 5.85
C ALA A 197 -13.53 -19.73 4.60
N SER A 198 -12.49 -19.06 4.09
CA SER A 198 -11.70 -19.54 2.96
C SER A 198 -10.90 -20.81 3.31
N THR A 199 -10.25 -20.86 4.47
CA THR A 199 -9.54 -22.05 4.95
C THR A 199 -10.48 -23.23 5.12
N ASN A 200 -11.62 -23.02 5.80
CA ASN A 200 -12.62 -24.08 5.97
C ASN A 200 -13.21 -24.55 4.65
N LYS A 201 -13.32 -23.67 3.65
CA LYS A 201 -13.75 -24.06 2.31
C LYS A 201 -12.73 -25.00 1.65
N LEU A 202 -11.45 -24.62 1.64
CA LEU A 202 -10.38 -25.44 1.07
C LEU A 202 -10.27 -26.80 1.79
N GLU A 203 -10.38 -26.80 3.11
CA GLU A 203 -10.31 -28.05 3.89
C GLU A 203 -11.48 -29.00 3.59
N ARG A 204 -12.67 -28.48 3.26
CA ARG A 204 -13.80 -29.30 2.80
C ARG A 204 -13.53 -29.91 1.43
N GLU A 205 -13.02 -29.09 0.51
CA GLU A 205 -12.67 -29.55 -0.84
C GLU A 205 -11.59 -30.65 -0.78
N ASP A 206 -10.54 -30.45 0.04
CA ASP A 206 -9.45 -31.42 0.25
C ASP A 206 -9.94 -32.72 0.93
N ALA A 207 -10.85 -32.61 1.90
CA ALA A 207 -11.40 -33.78 2.61
C ALA A 207 -12.35 -34.59 1.72
N GLU A 208 -13.14 -33.92 0.88
CA GLU A 208 -13.98 -34.58 -0.13
C GLU A 208 -13.14 -35.37 -1.13
N GLU A 209 -12.03 -34.81 -1.62
CA GLU A 209 -11.11 -35.51 -2.53
C GLU A 209 -10.47 -36.75 -1.88
N ARG A 210 -10.26 -36.72 -0.57
CA ARG A 210 -9.63 -37.80 0.22
C ARG A 210 -10.62 -38.78 0.83
N GLU A 211 -11.92 -38.61 0.61
CA GLU A 211 -12.99 -39.36 1.27
C GLU A 211 -12.84 -39.37 2.81
N SER A 212 -12.46 -38.24 3.40
CA SER A 212 -12.21 -38.08 4.83
C SER A 212 -13.05 -36.97 5.48
N GLU A 213 -13.05 -36.90 6.80
CA GLU A 213 -13.71 -35.80 7.53
C GLU A 213 -12.83 -34.54 7.53
N PRO A 214 -13.39 -33.35 7.25
CA PRO A 214 -12.62 -32.10 7.20
C PRO A 214 -12.27 -31.58 8.60
N PHE A 215 -11.04 -31.08 8.77
CA PHE A 215 -10.62 -30.44 10.01
C PHE A 215 -10.96 -28.94 10.03
N LEU A 216 -12.22 -28.62 10.32
CA LEU A 216 -12.69 -27.23 10.27
C LEU A 216 -12.22 -26.40 11.47
N THR A 217 -11.73 -25.19 11.19
CA THR A 217 -11.47 -24.18 12.21
C THR A 217 -12.79 -23.63 12.74
N PRO A 218 -13.03 -23.63 14.06
CA PRO A 218 -14.28 -23.12 14.63
C PRO A 218 -14.41 -21.63 14.34
N MET A 219 -15.59 -21.23 13.87
CA MET A 219 -15.85 -19.85 13.51
C MET A 219 -16.21 -19.02 14.76
N PRO A 220 -15.52 -17.91 15.05
CA PRO A 220 -15.87 -17.05 16.17
C PRO A 220 -17.30 -16.52 16.06
N ALA A 221 -17.99 -16.34 17.19
CA ALA A 221 -19.39 -15.90 17.21
C ALA A 221 -19.63 -14.56 16.48
N TYR A 222 -18.66 -13.65 16.49
CA TYR A 222 -18.77 -12.37 15.77
C TYR A 222 -18.71 -12.54 14.25
N CYS A 223 -18.19 -13.65 13.73
CA CYS A 223 -18.10 -13.89 12.29
C CYS A 223 -19.45 -14.23 11.65
N ILE A 224 -20.38 -14.82 12.40
CA ILE A 224 -21.72 -15.18 11.91
C ILE A 224 -22.42 -13.94 11.34
N LYS A 225 -22.38 -12.82 12.08
CA LYS A 225 -22.96 -11.54 11.65
C LYS A 225 -22.39 -10.99 10.35
N TYR A 226 -21.12 -11.27 10.04
CA TYR A 226 -20.46 -10.77 8.82
C TYR A 226 -20.75 -11.63 7.59
N LEU A 227 -21.03 -12.92 7.78
CA LEU A 227 -21.34 -13.83 6.68
C LEU A 227 -22.81 -13.71 6.23
N GLU A 228 -23.71 -13.37 7.14
CA GLU A 228 -25.14 -13.17 6.85
C GLU A 228 -25.44 -11.84 6.14
N ALA A 229 -24.52 -10.87 6.18
CA ALA A 229 -24.71 -9.53 5.62
C ALA A 229 -24.39 -9.41 4.11
N LYS A 230 -24.31 -10.54 3.39
CA LYS A 230 -24.06 -10.62 1.93
C LYS A 230 -25.33 -11.02 1.19
#